data_AF-A0A7C1F3B2-F1
#
_entry.id   AF-A0A7C1F3B2-F1
#
_cell.length_a   1.000
_cell.length_b   1.000
_cell.length_c   1.000
_cell.angle_alpha   90.00
_cell.angle_beta   90.00
_cell.angle_gamma   90.00
#
_symmetry.space_group_name_H-M   'P 1'
#
loop_
_entity.id
_entity.type
_entity.pdbx_description
1 polymer ?
#
loop_
_entity_poly.entity_id
_entity_poly.type
_entity_poly.pdbx_seq_one_letter_code
_entity_poly.pdbx_strand_id
1 'polypeptide(L)'
;MNSLLKEKYGALPVVEAMIFSSENPLSIEKISSILEISKEEVEEIIKLLMQEYNFNNMKGIEIVEIGGGYFFRTKIPYAPFIRKIVMGKESDLSKSAMETLAIIAYKQPITRAEIEHIRGVDSSNPIRSLLEKKLIKIMGRKDVPGRPHVYGTTKEFLKAFGLKDLNELPNLKEIKDMIEQPQLKLLGEDYENKDSENNS
;
A
#
# COMPACT_ATOMS: atom_id res chain seq x y z
N MET A 1 -17.73 28.56 -9.49
CA MET A 1 -17.76 27.08 -9.62
C MET A 1 -18.51 26.70 -10.89
N ASN A 2 -17.92 25.88 -11.75
CA ASN A 2 -18.44 25.56 -13.10
C ASN A 2 -19.85 24.94 -13.02
N SER A 3 -20.76 25.34 -13.92
CA SER A 3 -22.14 24.84 -13.96
C SER A 3 -22.24 23.31 -14.09
N LEU A 4 -21.20 22.67 -14.62
CA LEU A 4 -21.06 21.21 -14.74
C LEU A 4 -20.91 20.51 -13.38
N LEU A 5 -20.34 21.16 -12.37
CA LEU A 5 -20.17 20.59 -11.02
C LEU A 5 -21.48 20.52 -10.21
N LYS A 6 -22.54 21.20 -10.66
CA LYS A 6 -23.84 21.24 -9.96
C LYS A 6 -24.72 20.01 -10.24
N GLU A 7 -24.40 19.22 -11.25
CA GLU A 7 -25.07 17.94 -11.48
C GLU A 7 -24.37 16.84 -10.67
N LYS A 8 -25.15 15.96 -10.03
CA LYS A 8 -24.67 14.90 -9.13
C LYS A 8 -23.51 14.06 -9.72
N TYR A 9 -23.43 13.94 -11.05
CA TYR A 9 -22.40 13.18 -11.77
C TYR A 9 -21.28 14.02 -12.39
N GLY A 10 -21.37 15.35 -12.41
CA GLY A 10 -20.32 16.21 -12.97
C GLY A 10 -19.09 16.33 -12.06
N ALA A 11 -19.22 15.98 -10.79
CA ALA A 11 -18.10 15.88 -9.85
C ALA A 11 -17.28 14.59 -10.03
N LEU A 12 -17.83 13.52 -10.62
CA LEU A 12 -17.14 12.23 -10.79
C LEU A 12 -15.82 12.37 -11.56
N PRO A 13 -15.80 12.93 -12.79
CA PRO A 13 -14.58 13.07 -13.57
C PRO A 13 -13.55 13.98 -12.89
N VAL A 14 -14.02 14.92 -12.06
CA VAL A 14 -13.13 15.83 -11.33
C VAL A 14 -12.47 15.10 -10.17
N VAL A 15 -13.22 14.33 -9.37
CA VAL A 15 -12.65 13.49 -8.30
C VAL A 15 -11.69 12.46 -8.88
N GLU A 16 -12.04 11.82 -9.99
CA GLU A 16 -11.16 10.90 -10.72
C GLU A 16 -9.84 11.58 -11.11
N ALA A 17 -9.90 12.74 -11.78
CA ALA A 17 -8.72 13.50 -12.18
C ALA A 17 -7.89 13.96 -10.97
N MET A 18 -8.53 14.35 -9.86
CA MET A 18 -7.85 14.73 -8.63
C MET A 18 -7.06 13.56 -8.02
N ILE A 19 -7.67 12.37 -7.94
CA ILE A 19 -7.01 11.17 -7.41
C ILE A 19 -5.87 10.75 -8.35
N PHE A 20 -6.10 10.76 -9.67
CA PHE A 20 -5.11 10.41 -10.68
C PHE A 20 -3.88 11.34 -10.67
N SER A 21 -4.10 12.63 -10.46
CA SER A 21 -3.04 13.63 -10.48
C SER A 21 -2.27 13.73 -9.15
N SER A 22 -2.72 13.05 -8.11
CA SER A 22 -2.07 13.10 -6.80
C SER A 22 -0.85 12.17 -6.77
N GLU A 23 0.24 12.59 -6.13
CA GLU A 23 1.42 11.74 -5.86
C GLU A 23 1.25 10.89 -4.59
N ASN A 24 0.26 11.23 -3.75
CA ASN A 24 -0.03 10.58 -2.47
C ASN A 24 -1.53 10.28 -2.32
N PRO A 25 -1.93 9.33 -1.46
CA PRO A 25 -3.34 9.08 -1.20
C PRO A 25 -4.08 10.37 -0.78
N LEU A 26 -5.20 10.65 -1.46
CA LEU A 26 -5.95 11.88 -1.29
C LEU A 26 -7.13 11.66 -0.33
N SER A 27 -7.20 12.42 0.76
CA SER A 27 -8.24 12.21 1.77
C SER A 27 -9.58 12.84 1.38
N ILE A 28 -10.67 12.29 1.93
CA ILE A 28 -12.04 12.80 1.74
C ILE A 28 -12.14 14.27 2.16
N GLU A 29 -11.51 14.64 3.28
CA GLU A 29 -11.47 16.02 3.77
C GLU A 29 -10.89 16.97 2.71
N LYS A 30 -9.80 16.54 2.06
CA LYS A 30 -9.13 17.38 1.08
C LYS A 30 -9.99 17.56 -0.16
N ILE A 31 -10.62 16.49 -0.65
CA ILE A 31 -11.51 16.53 -1.82
C ILE A 31 -12.75 17.39 -1.51
N SER A 32 -13.41 17.12 -0.38
CA SER A 32 -14.58 17.88 0.09
C SER A 32 -14.28 19.38 0.21
N SER A 33 -13.11 19.73 0.77
CA SER A 33 -12.71 21.14 0.91
C SER A 33 -12.47 21.86 -0.44
N ILE A 34 -12.00 21.14 -1.46
CA ILE A 34 -11.69 21.73 -2.79
C ILE A 34 -12.95 21.86 -3.63
N LEU A 35 -13.85 20.87 -3.55
CA LEU A 35 -15.09 20.83 -4.32
C LEU A 35 -16.25 21.56 -3.63
N GLU A 36 -16.07 21.96 -2.36
CA GLU A 36 -17.09 22.62 -1.53
C GLU A 36 -18.39 21.78 -1.43
N ILE A 37 -18.24 20.45 -1.34
CA ILE A 37 -19.33 19.48 -1.16
C ILE A 37 -19.17 18.72 0.16
N SER A 38 -20.22 18.02 0.61
CA SER A 38 -20.17 17.23 1.83
C SER A 38 -19.21 16.03 1.72
N LYS A 39 -18.75 15.52 2.86
CA LYS A 39 -17.87 14.34 2.88
C LYS A 39 -18.61 13.11 2.38
N GLU A 40 -19.89 13.02 2.73
CA GLU A 40 -20.81 11.95 2.34
C GLU A 40 -20.96 11.90 0.80
N GLU A 41 -21.09 13.07 0.14
CA GLU A 41 -21.11 13.15 -1.32
C GLU A 41 -19.79 12.68 -1.95
N VAL A 42 -18.63 13.04 -1.36
CA VAL A 42 -17.32 12.56 -1.82
C VAL A 42 -17.22 11.03 -1.69
N GLU A 43 -17.67 10.47 -0.57
CA GLU A 43 -17.69 9.02 -0.35
C GLU A 43 -18.56 8.30 -1.37
N GLU A 44 -19.76 8.83 -1.68
CA GLU A 44 -20.62 8.31 -2.74
C GLU A 44 -19.91 8.32 -4.11
N ILE A 45 -19.27 9.44 -4.47
CA ILE A 45 -18.56 9.60 -5.74
C ILE A 45 -17.41 8.59 -5.85
N ILE A 46 -16.59 8.47 -4.81
CA ILE A 46 -15.44 7.54 -4.81
C ILE A 46 -15.93 6.10 -4.90
N LYS A 47 -17.00 5.75 -4.19
CA LYS A 47 -17.58 4.41 -4.25
C LYS A 47 -18.06 4.07 -5.66
N LEU A 48 -18.67 5.00 -6.38
CA LEU A 48 -19.08 4.82 -7.77
C LEU A 48 -17.86 4.60 -8.68
N LEU A 49 -16.81 5.42 -8.53
CA LEU A 49 -15.57 5.25 -9.29
C LEU A 49 -14.92 3.89 -9.03
N MET A 50 -14.82 3.47 -7.76
CA MET A 50 -14.30 2.16 -7.39
C MET A 50 -15.10 1.03 -8.04
N GLN A 51 -16.43 1.12 -8.04
CA GLN A 51 -17.29 0.14 -8.71
C GLN A 51 -17.03 0.09 -10.22
N GLU A 52 -16.90 1.22 -10.88
CA GLU A 52 -16.61 1.29 -12.32
C GLU A 52 -15.26 0.63 -12.68
N TYR A 53 -14.21 0.95 -11.93
CA TYR A 53 -12.87 0.40 -12.15
C TYR A 53 -12.75 -1.09 -11.79
N ASN A 54 -13.53 -1.56 -10.81
CA ASN A 54 -13.52 -2.96 -10.37
C ASN A 54 -14.42 -3.86 -11.22
N PHE A 55 -15.58 -3.37 -11.68
CA PHE A 55 -16.50 -4.13 -12.51
C PHE A 55 -15.95 -4.40 -13.91
N ASN A 56 -15.14 -3.47 -14.44
CA ASN A 56 -14.57 -3.59 -15.76
C ASN A 56 -13.24 -4.38 -15.75
N ASN A 57 -13.30 -5.67 -16.09
CA ASN A 57 -12.13 -6.55 -16.19
C ASN A 57 -11.11 -6.12 -17.26
N MET A 58 -11.44 -5.17 -18.14
CA MET A 58 -10.50 -4.60 -19.11
C MET A 58 -9.66 -3.45 -18.54
N LYS A 59 -9.94 -2.99 -17.31
CA LYS A 59 -9.16 -1.92 -16.65
C LYS A 59 -7.96 -2.52 -15.93
N GLY A 60 -6.76 -2.08 -16.30
CA GLY A 60 -5.48 -2.46 -15.66
C GLY A 60 -5.18 -1.77 -14.32
N ILE A 61 -5.98 -0.76 -13.97
CA ILE A 61 -5.82 0.05 -12.76
C ILE A 61 -7.09 0.01 -11.90
N GLU A 62 -6.94 0.32 -10.62
CA GLU A 62 -8.00 0.38 -9.62
C GLU A 62 -7.78 1.56 -8.67
N ILE A 63 -8.87 2.03 -8.05
CA ILE A 63 -8.81 2.98 -6.94
C ILE A 63 -8.86 2.20 -5.65
N VAL A 64 -7.95 2.51 -4.73
CA VAL A 64 -7.87 1.87 -3.42
C VAL A 64 -7.75 2.88 -2.30
N GLU A 65 -8.18 2.47 -1.11
CA GLU A 65 -8.00 3.23 0.11
C GLU A 65 -6.66 2.84 0.77
N ILE A 66 -5.78 3.83 0.99
CA ILE A 66 -4.45 3.66 1.56
C ILE A 66 -4.22 4.78 2.58
N GLY A 67 -3.85 4.41 3.81
CA GLY A 67 -3.51 5.38 4.86
C GLY A 67 -4.59 6.43 5.16
N GLY A 68 -5.86 6.07 4.96
CA GLY A 68 -7.03 6.94 5.12
C GLY A 68 -7.28 7.92 3.95
N GLY A 69 -6.74 7.65 2.77
CA GLY A 69 -7.03 8.40 1.54
C GLY A 69 -7.13 7.48 0.34
N TYR A 70 -7.45 8.02 -0.84
CA TYR A 70 -7.68 7.24 -2.05
C TYR A 70 -6.58 7.47 -3.08
N PHE A 71 -6.21 6.40 -3.80
CA PHE A 71 -5.11 6.43 -4.77
C PHE A 71 -5.34 5.44 -5.91
N PHE A 72 -4.84 5.78 -7.11
CA PHE A 72 -4.79 4.84 -8.23
C PHE A 72 -3.59 3.91 -8.12
N ARG A 73 -3.80 2.61 -8.33
CA ARG A 73 -2.72 1.64 -8.51
C ARG A 73 -3.00 0.68 -9.65
N THR A 74 -1.97 0.00 -10.13
CA THR A 74 -2.13 -1.13 -11.07
C THR A 74 -2.68 -2.34 -10.33
N LYS A 75 -3.61 -3.08 -10.93
CA LYS A 75 -4.15 -4.31 -10.33
C LYS A 75 -3.06 -5.37 -10.18
N ILE A 76 -3.13 -6.13 -9.09
CA ILE A 76 -2.12 -7.14 -8.68
C ILE A 76 -1.75 -8.14 -9.80
N PRO A 77 -2.71 -8.70 -10.58
CA PRO A 77 -2.38 -9.65 -11.65
C PRO A 77 -1.39 -9.13 -12.70
N TYR A 78 -1.29 -7.80 -12.87
CA TYR A 78 -0.39 -7.19 -13.87
C TYR A 78 1.00 -6.87 -13.32
N ALA A 79 1.24 -7.06 -12.01
CA ALA A 79 2.53 -6.73 -11.37
C ALA A 79 3.77 -7.34 -12.07
N PRO A 80 3.76 -8.59 -12.59
CA PRO A 80 4.90 -9.14 -13.32
C PRO A 80 5.30 -8.34 -14.57
N PHE A 81 4.33 -7.75 -15.26
CA PHE A 81 4.58 -6.93 -16.45
C PHE A 81 5.07 -5.54 -16.06
N ILE A 82 4.45 -4.92 -15.05
CA ILE A 82 4.83 -3.58 -14.57
C ILE A 82 6.26 -3.59 -14.01
N ARG A 83 6.67 -4.65 -13.31
CA ARG A 83 8.05 -4.79 -12.81
C ARG A 83 9.10 -4.67 -13.90
N LYS A 84 8.84 -5.19 -15.11
CA LYS A 84 9.79 -5.10 -16.24
C LYS A 84 10.05 -3.65 -16.69
N ILE A 85 9.11 -2.74 -16.45
CA ILE A 85 9.23 -1.30 -16.76
C ILE A 85 9.94 -0.56 -15.62
N VAL A 86 9.71 -0.99 -14.38
CA VAL A 86 10.19 -0.30 -13.16
C VAL A 86 11.58 -0.76 -12.73
N MET A 87 12.07 -1.91 -13.22
CA MET A 87 13.40 -2.46 -12.90
C MET A 87 14.51 -1.43 -13.17
N GLY A 88 15.14 -0.97 -12.07
CA GLY A 88 16.26 -0.02 -12.10
C GLY A 88 16.13 1.15 -11.12
N LYS A 89 14.98 1.37 -10.47
CA LYS A 89 14.75 2.63 -9.73
C LYS A 89 14.99 2.65 -8.21
N GLU A 90 14.98 1.54 -7.47
CA GLU A 90 15.26 1.58 -6.03
C GLU A 90 15.93 0.29 -5.52
N SER A 91 16.81 0.42 -4.52
CA SER A 91 17.33 -0.71 -3.78
C SER A 91 16.28 -1.23 -2.81
N ASP A 92 15.91 -2.50 -3.01
CA ASP A 92 15.04 -3.25 -2.11
C ASP A 92 15.55 -3.18 -0.66
N LEU A 93 14.63 -3.29 0.30
CA LEU A 93 15.01 -3.45 1.70
C LEU A 93 15.85 -4.73 1.84
N SER A 94 16.98 -4.64 2.54
CA SER A 94 17.74 -5.83 2.91
C SER A 94 16.88 -6.76 3.76
N LYS A 95 17.18 -8.06 3.74
CA LYS A 95 16.48 -9.06 4.58
C LYS A 95 16.43 -8.63 6.05
N SER A 96 17.54 -8.12 6.58
CA SER A 96 17.66 -7.61 7.95
C SER A 96 16.74 -6.40 8.21
N ALA A 97 16.62 -5.48 7.25
CA ALA A 97 15.69 -4.36 7.32
C ALA A 97 14.22 -4.81 7.27
N MET A 98 13.90 -5.79 6.42
CA MET A 98 12.54 -6.34 6.31
C MET A 98 12.11 -7.05 7.61
N GLU A 99 12.97 -7.89 8.18
CA GLU A 99 12.72 -8.55 9.47
C GLU A 99 12.50 -7.54 10.60
N THR A 100 13.35 -6.51 10.65
CA THR A 100 13.23 -5.44 11.64
C THR A 100 11.93 -4.66 11.46
N LEU A 101 11.56 -4.34 10.22
CA LEU A 101 10.33 -3.63 9.90
C LEU A 101 9.09 -4.45 10.31
N ALA A 102 9.10 -5.76 10.04
CA ALA A 102 8.01 -6.65 10.45
C ALA A 102 7.83 -6.62 11.98
N ILE A 103 8.92 -6.75 12.75
CA ILE A 103 8.84 -6.69 14.21
C ILE A 103 8.23 -5.36 14.67
N ILE A 104 8.67 -4.23 14.10
CA ILE A 104 8.11 -2.92 14.44
C ILE A 104 6.62 -2.85 14.08
N ALA A 105 6.22 -3.29 12.88
CA ALA A 105 4.83 -3.23 12.43
C ALA A 105 3.87 -3.98 13.38
N TYR A 106 4.27 -5.18 13.84
CA TYR A 106 3.45 -6.04 14.70
C TYR A 106 3.57 -5.77 16.21
N LYS A 107 4.64 -5.09 16.67
CA LYS A 107 4.91 -4.88 18.11
C LYS A 107 5.00 -3.42 18.53
N GLN A 108 4.81 -2.47 17.61
CA GLN A 108 4.77 -1.05 17.96
C GLN A 108 3.71 -0.76 19.04
N PRO A 109 3.97 0.19 19.96
CA PRO A 109 5.23 0.93 20.14
C PRO A 109 6.36 0.07 20.74
N ILE A 110 7.55 0.04 20.10
CA ILE A 110 8.68 -0.82 20.53
C ILE A 110 10.04 -0.09 20.56
N THR A 111 10.93 -0.45 21.48
CA THR A 111 12.30 0.10 21.59
C THR A 111 13.33 -0.72 20.84
N ARG A 112 14.50 -0.13 20.54
CA ARG A 112 15.62 -0.86 19.90
C ARG A 112 16.02 -2.12 20.67
N ALA A 113 16.11 -2.03 22.01
CA ALA A 113 16.52 -3.15 22.84
C ALA A 113 15.51 -4.32 22.77
N GLU A 114 14.21 -4.02 22.73
CA GLU A 114 13.17 -5.04 22.56
C GLU A 114 13.22 -5.67 21.16
N ILE A 115 13.52 -4.90 20.12
CA ILE A 115 13.73 -5.42 18.76
C ILE A 115 14.93 -6.37 18.75
N GLU A 116 16.07 -5.95 19.30
CA GLU A 116 17.29 -6.76 19.37
C GLU A 116 17.09 -8.02 20.18
N HIS A 117 16.31 -7.97 21.27
CA HIS A 117 15.95 -9.15 22.04
C HIS A 117 15.14 -10.17 21.22
N ILE A 118 14.20 -9.71 20.39
CA ILE A 118 13.42 -10.59 19.51
C ILE A 118 14.28 -11.15 18.37
N ARG A 119 15.15 -10.32 17.77
CA ARG A 119 15.98 -10.73 16.63
C ARG A 119 17.22 -11.54 17.02
N GLY A 120 17.69 -11.39 18.26
CA GLY A 120 18.95 -11.97 18.73
C GLY A 120 20.23 -11.34 18.16
N VAL A 121 20.12 -10.23 17.40
CA VAL A 121 21.24 -9.54 16.74
C VAL A 121 21.05 -8.02 16.76
N ASP A 122 22.15 -7.27 16.57
CA ASP A 122 22.10 -5.80 16.48
C ASP A 122 21.14 -5.34 15.37
N SER A 123 20.35 -4.32 15.69
CA SER A 123 19.33 -3.77 14.80
C SER A 123 19.54 -2.29 14.51
N SER A 124 20.71 -1.75 14.84
CA SER A 124 21.03 -0.32 14.73
C SER A 124 21.00 0.15 13.27
N ASN A 125 21.68 -0.58 12.37
CA ASN A 125 21.72 -0.26 10.93
C ASN A 125 20.35 -0.44 10.25
N PRO A 126 19.61 -1.56 10.44
CA PRO A 126 18.25 -1.70 9.96
C PRO A 126 17.31 -0.56 10.38
N ILE A 127 17.29 -0.20 11.67
CA ILE A 127 16.45 0.88 12.18
C ILE A 127 16.80 2.21 11.51
N ARG A 128 18.10 2.52 11.36
CA ARG A 128 18.54 3.73 10.67
C ARG A 128 18.05 3.77 9.22
N SER A 129 18.23 2.68 8.48
CA SER A 129 17.79 2.59 7.09
C SER A 129 16.26 2.75 6.94
N LEU A 130 15.49 2.18 7.86
CA LEU A 130 14.02 2.30 7.87
C LEU A 130 13.55 3.73 8.20
N LEU A 131 14.27 4.46 9.07
CA LEU A 131 14.02 5.87 9.36
C LEU A 131 14.34 6.75 8.15
N GLU A 132 15.47 6.51 7.47
CA GLU A 132 15.88 7.24 6.26
C GLU A 132 14.86 7.08 5.13
N LYS A 133 14.33 5.86 4.95
CA LYS A 133 13.23 5.55 4.02
C LYS A 133 11.84 5.98 4.53
N LYS A 134 11.75 6.61 5.70
CA LYS A 134 10.51 7.07 6.35
C LYS A 134 9.47 5.98 6.60
N LEU A 135 9.84 4.70 6.59
CA LEU A 135 8.93 3.58 6.85
C LEU A 135 8.58 3.47 8.34
N ILE A 136 9.50 3.93 9.20
CA ILE A 136 9.27 4.04 10.65
C ILE A 136 9.55 5.47 11.13
N LYS A 137 9.08 5.78 12.33
CA LYS A 137 9.32 7.05 13.03
C LYS A 137 9.56 6.81 14.51
N ILE A 138 10.13 7.82 15.17
CA ILE A 138 10.20 7.89 16.63
C ILE A 138 8.85 8.42 17.13
N MET A 139 8.17 7.63 17.96
CA MET A 139 6.89 8.00 18.58
C MET A 139 7.06 8.72 19.92
N GLY A 140 8.24 8.61 20.53
CA GLY A 140 8.54 9.21 21.83
C GLY A 140 9.71 8.52 22.51
N ARG A 141 9.72 8.58 23.84
CA ARG A 141 10.68 7.88 24.71
C ARG A 141 9.94 7.12 25.79
N LYS A 142 10.44 5.93 26.13
CA LYS A 142 9.89 5.09 27.20
C LYS A 142 10.36 5.65 28.56
N ASP A 143 9.47 5.74 29.55
CA ASP A 143 9.82 6.24 30.88
C ASP A 143 10.41 5.12 31.75
N VAL A 144 11.61 4.69 31.35
CA VAL A 144 12.45 3.70 32.03
C VAL A 144 13.88 4.22 32.06
N PRO A 145 14.79 3.66 32.89
CA PRO A 145 16.20 4.05 32.90
C PRO A 145 16.82 4.06 31.50
N GLY A 146 17.55 5.13 31.18
CA GLY A 146 18.12 5.36 29.85
C GLY A 146 17.17 6.00 28.83
N ARG A 147 15.87 6.11 29.14
CA ARG A 147 14.82 6.76 28.32
C ARG A 147 14.95 6.48 26.81
N PRO A 148 14.94 5.20 26.40
CA PRO A 148 15.18 4.82 25.03
C PRO A 148 14.07 5.33 24.10
N HIS A 149 14.43 5.57 22.84
CA HIS A 149 13.47 5.89 21.79
C HIS A 149 12.52 4.72 21.54
N VAL A 150 11.27 5.08 21.25
CA VAL A 150 10.19 4.17 20.88
C VAL A 150 9.86 4.37 19.42
N TYR A 151 9.73 3.29 18.67
CA TYR A 151 9.51 3.26 17.23
C TYR A 151 8.12 2.73 16.88
N GLY A 152 7.59 3.22 15.75
CA GLY A 152 6.39 2.72 15.11
C GLY A 152 6.39 3.05 13.62
N THR A 153 5.43 2.52 12.87
CA THR A 153 5.32 2.71 11.43
C THR A 153 4.74 4.07 11.06
N THR A 154 4.83 4.43 9.78
CA THR A 154 4.33 5.70 9.23
C THR A 154 3.21 5.49 8.20
N LYS A 155 2.67 6.58 7.67
CA LYS A 155 1.81 6.52 6.47
C LYS A 155 2.56 6.06 5.22
N GLU A 156 3.86 6.31 5.15
CA GLU A 156 4.70 5.82 4.04
C GLU A 156 4.80 4.30 4.07
N PHE A 157 4.84 3.69 5.26
CA PHE A 157 4.70 2.24 5.40
C PHE A 157 3.36 1.76 4.84
N LEU A 158 2.23 2.36 5.25
CA LEU A 158 0.93 1.96 4.72
C LEU A 158 0.88 2.09 3.19
N LYS A 159 1.46 3.15 2.64
CA LYS A 159 1.59 3.37 1.18
C LYS A 159 2.43 2.29 0.49
N ALA A 160 3.62 2.02 1.01
CA ALA A 160 4.54 1.05 0.45
C ALA A 160 3.96 -0.37 0.45
N PHE A 161 3.15 -0.71 1.45
CA PHE A 161 2.51 -2.02 1.58
C PHE A 161 1.05 -2.05 1.06
N GLY A 162 0.54 -0.92 0.54
CA GLY A 162 -0.81 -0.83 -0.02
C GLY A 162 -1.93 -1.08 0.98
N LEU A 163 -1.72 -0.71 2.24
CA LEU A 163 -2.64 -0.94 3.37
C LEU A 163 -3.49 0.30 3.65
N LYS A 164 -4.77 0.10 3.94
CA LYS A 164 -5.66 1.13 4.47
C LYS A 164 -5.19 1.60 5.84
N ASP A 165 -4.96 0.66 6.75
CA ASP A 165 -4.50 0.89 8.10
C ASP A 165 -3.78 -0.36 8.66
N LEU A 166 -3.32 -0.28 9.91
CA LEU A 166 -2.53 -1.36 10.52
C LEU A 166 -3.34 -2.62 10.84
N ASN A 167 -4.68 -2.55 10.85
CA ASN A 167 -5.52 -3.70 11.14
C ASN A 167 -5.60 -4.66 9.93
N GLU A 168 -5.22 -4.20 8.74
CA GLU A 168 -5.10 -5.05 7.54
C GLU A 168 -3.81 -5.89 7.53
N LEU A 169 -2.93 -5.71 8.53
CA LEU A 169 -1.77 -6.59 8.66
C LEU A 169 -2.23 -8.01 8.96
N PRO A 170 -1.77 -9.02 8.18
CA PRO A 170 -2.23 -10.38 8.35
C PRO A 170 -1.84 -10.89 9.73
N ASN A 171 -2.74 -11.63 10.38
CA ASN A 171 -2.43 -12.26 11.65
C ASN A 171 -1.52 -13.50 11.43
N LEU A 172 -0.98 -14.05 12.53
CA LEU A 172 -0.06 -15.20 12.46
C LEU A 172 -0.64 -16.43 11.77
N LYS A 173 -1.97 -16.61 11.76
CA LYS A 173 -2.62 -17.72 11.07
C LYS A 173 -2.66 -17.48 9.58
N GLU A 174 -3.09 -16.29 9.15
CA GLU A 174 -3.11 -15.88 7.75
C GLU A 174 -1.72 -15.91 7.11
N ILE A 175 -0.67 -15.50 7.84
CA ILE A 175 0.71 -15.58 7.36
C ILE A 175 1.10 -17.03 7.04
N LYS A 176 0.71 -18.00 7.87
CA LYS A 176 1.00 -19.42 7.62
C LYS A 176 0.28 -19.91 6.36
N ASP A 177 -1.00 -19.59 6.24
CA ASP A 177 -1.82 -20.00 5.10
C ASP A 177 -1.28 -19.40 3.77
N MET A 178 -0.76 -18.17 3.80
CA MET A 178 -0.13 -17.51 2.65
C MET A 178 1.21 -18.14 2.23
N ILE A 179 1.99 -18.65 3.18
CA ILE A 179 3.27 -19.33 2.89
C ILE A 179 3.02 -20.71 2.27
N GLU A 180 1.93 -21.38 2.65
CA GLU A 180 1.57 -22.71 2.18
C GLU A 180 0.90 -22.71 0.79
N GLN A 181 0.32 -21.59 0.36
CA GLN A 181 -0.31 -21.46 -0.96
C GLN A 181 0.31 -20.33 -1.80
N PRO A 182 1.40 -20.58 -2.55
CA PRO A 182 1.88 -19.61 -3.53
C PRO A 182 0.88 -19.55 -4.70
N GLN A 183 -0.10 -18.66 -4.60
CA GLN A 183 -1.04 -18.40 -5.68
C GLN A 183 -0.38 -17.53 -6.74
N LEU A 184 0.12 -18.17 -7.80
CA LEU A 184 0.24 -17.53 -9.10
C LEU A 184 0.08 -18.57 -10.21
N LYS A 185 -1.16 -18.86 -10.63
CA LYS A 185 -1.40 -19.36 -11.98
C LYS A 185 -1.27 -18.16 -12.91
N LEU A 186 -0.18 -18.11 -13.68
CA LEU A 186 -0.01 -17.10 -14.72
C LEU A 186 -0.96 -17.41 -15.88
N LEU A 187 -1.63 -16.37 -16.38
CA LEU A 187 -2.12 -16.35 -17.76
C LEU A 187 -0.89 -16.30 -18.69
N GLY A 188 -0.41 -17.47 -19.10
CA GLY A 188 0.76 -17.59 -19.96
C GLY A 188 1.25 -19.02 -20.19
N GLU A 189 0.97 -19.98 -19.30
CA GLU A 189 1.46 -21.35 -19.47
C GLU A 189 0.64 -22.19 -20.47
N ASP A 190 -0.56 -21.72 -20.85
CA ASP A 190 -1.43 -22.44 -21.80
C ASP A 190 -1.17 -22.10 -23.29
N TYR A 191 -0.25 -21.17 -23.59
CA TYR A 191 0.01 -20.74 -24.97
C TYR A 191 1.23 -21.40 -25.63
N GLU A 192 2.09 -22.13 -24.91
CA GLU A 192 3.26 -22.79 -25.51
C GLU A 192 3.07 -24.28 -25.85
N ASN A 193 1.96 -24.92 -25.42
CA ASN A 193 1.73 -26.36 -25.66
C ASN A 193 0.71 -26.70 -26.76
N LYS A 194 0.29 -25.74 -27.59
CA LYS A 194 -0.64 -26.02 -28.71
C LYS A 194 -0.01 -25.99 -30.11
N ASP A 195 1.26 -25.64 -30.24
CA ASP A 195 1.92 -25.53 -31.55
C ASP A 195 2.88 -26.70 -31.87
N SER A 196 2.99 -27.72 -31.02
CA SER A 196 3.87 -28.89 -31.26
C SER A 196 3.17 -30.22 -31.59
N GLU A 197 1.83 -30.28 -31.67
CA GLU A 197 1.10 -31.53 -32.00
C GLU A 197 0.51 -31.60 -33.42
N ASN A 198 0.79 -30.63 -34.31
CA ASN A 198 0.29 -30.65 -35.69
C ASN A 198 1.41 -30.74 -36.75
N ASN A 199 2.45 -31.52 -36.48
CA ASN A 199 3.39 -31.92 -37.52
C ASN A 199 4.00 -33.31 -37.24
N SER A 200 3.19 -34.36 -37.38
CA SER A 200 3.63 -35.73 -37.67
C SER A 200 2.51 -36.49 -38.38
#